data_AF-A0A522HKE2-F1
#
_entry.id   AF-A0A522HKE2-F1
#
_cell.length_a   1.000
_cell.length_b   1.000
_cell.length_c   1.000
_cell.angle_alpha   90.00
_cell.angle_beta   90.00
_cell.angle_gamma   90.00
#
_symmetry.space_group_name_H-M   'P 1'
#
loop_
_entity.id
_entity.type
_entity.pdbx_description
1 polymer ?
#
loop_
_entity_poly.entity_id
_entity_poly.type
_entity_poly.pdbx_seq_one_letter_code
_entity_poly.pdbx_strand_id
1 'polypeptide(L)' 'MGKGDRKTRRGKINRSSYGNVRAHAAVPAVVGAKATVTKPAAKKAAPKKKSA' A
#
# COMPACT_ATOMS: atom_id res chain seq x y z
N MET A 1 -20.55 -10.94 -1.64
CA MET A 1 -19.48 -10.51 -0.71
C MET A 1 -20.09 -9.86 0.53
N GLY A 2 -20.06 -10.55 1.67
CA GLY A 2 -20.65 -10.06 2.93
C GLY A 2 -19.70 -9.16 3.74
N LYS A 3 -20.23 -8.49 4.76
CA LYS A 3 -19.45 -7.61 5.67
C LYS A 3 -18.43 -8.37 6.54
N GLY A 4 -18.56 -9.70 6.64
CA GLY A 4 -17.62 -10.56 7.39
C GLY A 4 -16.36 -10.94 6.60
N ASP A 5 -16.34 -10.76 5.28
CA ASP A 5 -15.22 -11.22 4.45
C ASP A 5 -14.07 -10.21 4.45
N ARG A 6 -12.99 -10.59 5.15
CA ARG A 6 -11.77 -9.79 5.33
C ARG A 6 -10.96 -9.56 4.05
N LYS A 7 -11.22 -10.30 2.97
CA LYS A 7 -10.54 -10.12 1.68
C LYS A 7 -11.22 -9.09 0.78
N THR A 8 -12.39 -8.59 1.15
CA THR A 8 -13.20 -7.68 0.32
C THR A 8 -13.14 -6.24 0.82
N ARG A 9 -13.39 -5.28 -0.09
CA ARG A 9 -13.50 -3.86 0.27
C ARG A 9 -14.60 -3.63 1.31
N ARG A 10 -15.76 -4.32 1.16
CA ARG A 10 -16.89 -4.22 2.11
C ARG A 10 -16.52 -4.68 3.52
N GLY A 11 -15.84 -5.82 3.65
CA GLY A 11 -15.43 -6.32 4.98
C GLY A 11 -14.32 -5.50 5.62
N LYS A 12 -13.39 -4.95 4.83
CA LYS A 12 -12.37 -4.00 5.33
C LYS A 12 -12.99 -2.72 5.90
N ILE A 13 -13.99 -2.16 5.20
CA ILE A 13 -14.75 -0.98 5.66
C ILE A 13 -15.49 -1.30 6.96
N ASN A 14 -16.22 -2.42 7.02
CA ASN A 14 -17.00 -2.79 8.20
C ASN A 14 -16.15 -2.95 9.48
N ARG A 15 -14.91 -3.43 9.33
CA ARG A 15 -13.96 -3.59 10.44
C ARG A 15 -13.03 -2.38 10.64
N SER A 16 -13.25 -1.28 9.92
CA SER A 16 -12.39 -0.09 9.96
C SER A 16 -10.90 -0.36 9.72
N SER A 17 -10.57 -1.48 9.08
CA SER A 17 -9.18 -1.92 8.85
C SER A 17 -8.77 -1.66 7.40
N TYR A 18 -7.46 -1.47 7.18
CA TYR A 18 -6.89 -1.33 5.85
C TYR A 18 -6.25 -2.66 5.40
N GLY A 19 -5.78 -2.69 4.15
CA GLY A 19 -5.09 -3.84 3.56
C GLY A 19 -5.05 -3.73 2.04
N ASN A 20 -4.66 -4.80 1.36
CA ASN A 20 -4.45 -4.77 -0.09
C ASN A 20 -5.64 -4.20 -0.89
N VAL A 21 -6.87 -4.53 -0.47
CA VAL A 21 -8.10 -4.11 -1.16
C VAL A 21 -8.65 -2.75 -0.65
N ARG A 22 -8.14 -2.24 0.48
CA ARG A 22 -8.48 -0.91 1.03
C ARG A 22 -7.18 -0.24 1.47
N ALA A 23 -6.53 0.43 0.53
CA ALA A 23 -5.30 1.18 0.76
C ALA A 23 -5.57 2.53 1.44
N HIS A 24 -4.54 3.09 2.10
CA HIS A 24 -4.60 4.41 2.74
C HIS A 24 -4.49 5.57 1.73
N ALA A 25 -3.79 5.34 0.62
CA ALA A 25 -3.71 6.26 -0.49
C ALA A 25 -4.59 5.77 -1.63
N ALA A 26 -5.11 6.70 -2.44
CA ALA A 26 -5.74 6.36 -3.71
C ALA A 26 -4.66 5.78 -4.65
N VAL A 27 -4.47 4.47 -4.60
CA VAL A 27 -3.65 3.79 -5.59
C VAL A 27 -4.47 3.76 -6.88
N PRO A 28 -4.00 4.35 -7.99
CA PRO A 28 -4.71 4.28 -9.25
C PRO A 28 -4.93 2.80 -9.59
N ALA A 29 -6.16 2.47 -9.96
CA ALA A 29 -6.61 1.10 -10.14
C ALA A 29 -5.90 0.43 -11.32
N VAL A 30 -4.70 -0.10 -11.08
CA VAL A 30 -4.09 -1.05 -12.00
C VAL A 30 -4.79 -2.38 -11.79
N VAL A 31 -5.88 -2.55 -12.56
CA VAL A 31 -6.47 -3.86 -12.84
C VAL A 31 -5.35 -4.74 -13.38
N GLY A 32 -4.91 -5.73 -12.59
CA GLY A 32 -4.04 -6.80 -13.08
C GLY A 32 -2.58 -6.78 -12.62
N ALA A 33 -2.12 -5.83 -11.81
CA ALA A 33 -0.78 -5.94 -11.23
C ALA A 33 -0.81 -6.94 -10.06
N LYS A 34 -0.33 -8.17 -10.29
CA LYS A 34 0.19 -8.99 -9.20
C LYS A 34 1.08 -8.09 -8.34
N ALA A 35 0.83 -8.07 -7.04
CA ALA A 35 1.71 -7.43 -6.08
C ALA A 35 3.03 -8.22 -6.04
N THR A 36 3.86 -8.08 -7.07
CA THR A 36 5.30 -8.20 -6.89
C THR A 36 5.65 -7.11 -5.91
N VAL A 37 5.94 -7.52 -4.69
CA VAL A 37 6.53 -6.70 -3.65
C VAL A 37 7.83 -6.14 -4.22
N THR A 38 7.75 -5.03 -4.94
CA THR A 38 8.89 -4.18 -5.20
C THR A 38 9.17 -3.51 -3.87
N LYS A 39 10.06 -4.17 -3.12
CA LYS A 39 10.86 -3.60 -2.04
C LYS A 39 10.92 -2.08 -2.19
N PRO A 40 10.37 -1.28 -1.27
CA PRO A 40 10.56 0.15 -1.36
C PRO A 40 12.08 0.35 -1.30
N ALA A 41 12.66 0.81 -2.41
CA ALA A 41 14.02 1.26 -2.43
C ALA A 41 14.09 2.41 -1.41
N ALA A 42 14.64 2.11 -0.24
CA ALA A 42 15.02 3.11 0.73
C ALA A 42 16.03 4.04 0.05
N LYS A 43 15.56 5.10 -0.60
CA LYS A 43 16.41 6.21 -1.02
C LYS A 43 16.75 7.03 0.21
N LYS A 44 17.69 6.51 1.01
CA LYS A 44 18.49 7.29 1.95
C LYS A 44 19.88 7.39 1.33
N ALA A 45 20.17 8.49 0.63
CA ALA A 45 21.54 8.92 0.37
C ALA A 45 21.60 10.38 -0.11
N ALA A 46 22.47 11.13 0.57
CA ALA A 46 22.94 12.51 0.36
C ALA A 46 22.05 13.64 0.91
N PRO A 47 22.64 14.43 1.83
CA PRO A 47 23.23 15.69 1.37
C PRO A 47 24.76 15.62 1.33
N LYS A 48 25.33 16.08 0.21
CA LYS A 48 26.77 16.35 0.08
C LYS A 48 27.13 17.67 0.75
N LYS A 49 28.36 17.69 1.29
CA LYS A 49 29.24 18.81 1.70
C LYS A 49 29.29 19.15 3.19
N LYS A 50 30.44 18.87 3.81
CA LYS A 50 31.50 19.85 4.15
C LYS A 50 32.85 19.13 4.17
N SER A 51 33.83 19.66 3.42
CA SER A 51 35.26 19.32 3.58
C SER A 51 35.77 20.11 4.78
N ALA A 52 36.63 19.48 5.58
CA ALA A 52 37.64 20.20 6.36
C ALA A 52 38.80 20.61 5.45
#